data_AF-A0A8C4NGP9-F1
#
_entry.id   AF-A0A8C4NGP9-F1
#
_cell.length_a   1.000
_cell.length_b   1.000
_cell.length_c   1.000
_cell.angle_alpha   90.00
_cell.angle_beta   90.00
_cell.angle_gamma   90.00
#
_symmetry.space_group_name_H-M   'P 1'
#
loop_
_entity.id
_entity.type
_entity.pdbx_description
1 polymer ?
#
loop_
_entity_poly.entity_id
_entity_poly.type
_entity_poly.pdbx_seq_one_letter_code
_entity_poly.pdbx_strand_id
1 'polypeptide(L)'
;MDAQMAAPVTMRSTSSMMKTLNRLSCYGKHGVENYLMGKCTSNSQEMVIIKESDVGPIWSYDLEEITCSVDAPTKGSKHHGLKSFTEYRLTPSDTNVQVGHRFKHFDWFHDRLLEKFGAVIPIPGLPEKQITGRFEFEFIEQRCSRLQTWIARLSQHPVIAQSEVFQHFLHFTDEKVWKAGKRKAEKDEVIGGFIFNVMLTPPTELSVQTIESSQDEFGCFVRRMDEGIRNITSTIHDFDKSCTGGVARELQRFGKHLVEHAEAFSCSGYLGEVNALVMAMQHTGKTFKDIGFLFSEHPKKDWNSFMELLLEYKGLLACFPHILQNHKAATEKLKECDKCVTANKMTLLEKETVNKRVDIMAYAGG
;
A
#
# COMPACT_ATOMS: atom_id res chain seq x y z
N MET A 1 2.97 16.74 -37.24
CA MET A 1 2.88 15.40 -36.62
C MET A 1 2.87 15.64 -35.13
N ASP A 2 1.66 15.72 -34.59
CA ASP A 2 1.39 16.13 -33.22
C ASP A 2 1.91 15.10 -32.23
N ALA A 3 2.91 15.51 -31.44
CA ALA A 3 3.29 14.78 -30.24
C ALA A 3 2.19 15.03 -29.20
N GLN A 4 1.33 14.04 -28.98
CA GLN A 4 0.47 13.99 -27.80
C GLN A 4 1.37 14.03 -26.57
N MET A 5 1.43 15.20 -25.92
CA MET A 5 2.01 15.34 -24.59
C MET A 5 1.24 14.43 -23.66
N ALA A 6 1.89 13.38 -23.17
CA ALA A 6 1.40 12.60 -22.04
C ALA A 6 1.08 13.56 -20.89
N ALA A 7 -0.15 13.50 -20.40
CA ALA A 7 -0.59 14.36 -19.31
C ALA A 7 0.30 14.11 -18.07
N PRO A 8 0.70 15.16 -17.32
CA PRO A 8 1.38 14.95 -16.05
C PRO A 8 0.46 14.11 -15.15
N VAL A 9 1.04 13.10 -14.49
CA VAL A 9 0.39 12.25 -13.50
C VAL A 9 -0.16 13.16 -12.40
N THR A 10 -1.40 13.60 -12.58
CA THR A 10 -2.08 14.46 -11.62
C THR A 10 -2.52 13.54 -10.51
N MET A 11 -1.87 13.63 -9.35
CA MET A 11 -2.34 12.98 -8.12
C MET A 11 -3.73 13.52 -7.77
N ARG A 12 -4.77 12.85 -8.25
CA ARG A 12 -6.14 13.09 -7.83
C ARG A 12 -6.37 12.36 -6.52
N SER A 13 -6.55 13.16 -5.46
CA SER A 13 -7.29 12.87 -4.22
C SER A 13 -7.37 11.41 -3.71
N THR A 14 -6.84 11.27 -2.49
CA THR A 14 -6.83 10.16 -1.50
C THR A 14 -8.21 9.57 -1.09
N SER A 15 -9.22 9.66 -1.96
CA SER A 15 -10.60 9.22 -1.73
C SER A 15 -10.74 7.73 -1.37
N SER A 16 -9.79 6.89 -1.78
CA SER A 16 -9.68 5.47 -1.38
C SER A 16 -9.33 5.35 0.12
N MET A 17 -8.34 6.13 0.59
CA MET A 17 -7.87 6.08 1.98
C MET A 17 -8.90 6.62 2.98
N MET A 18 -9.66 7.67 2.64
CA MET A 18 -10.77 8.14 3.47
C MET A 18 -11.89 7.10 3.61
N LYS A 19 -12.11 6.26 2.59
CA LYS A 19 -13.05 5.13 2.68
C LYS A 19 -12.50 3.99 3.55
N THR A 20 -11.19 3.75 3.53
CA THR A 20 -10.51 2.79 4.41
C THR A 20 -10.65 3.19 5.89
N LEU A 21 -10.39 4.45 6.24
CA LEU A 21 -10.55 4.96 7.61
C LEU A 21 -12.00 4.86 8.12
N ASN A 22 -12.98 5.23 7.28
CA ASN A 22 -14.40 5.12 7.64
C ASN A 22 -14.88 3.66 7.80
N ARG A 23 -14.20 2.68 7.19
CA ARG A 23 -14.50 1.25 7.34
C ARG A 23 -13.85 0.63 8.57
N LEU A 24 -12.72 1.16 9.04
CA LEU A 24 -12.12 0.72 10.30
C LEU A 24 -12.97 1.16 11.51
N SER A 25 -13.73 2.25 11.39
CA SER A 25 -14.67 2.71 12.43
C SER A 25 -15.88 1.77 12.68
N CYS A 26 -16.08 0.70 11.90
CA CYS A 26 -17.31 -0.11 11.95
C CYS A 26 -17.21 -1.43 12.72
N TYR A 27 -16.21 -1.61 13.60
CA TYR A 27 -16.01 -2.89 14.29
C TYR A 27 -17.19 -3.34 15.18
N GLY A 28 -18.15 -2.48 15.54
CA GLY A 28 -19.44 -2.87 16.12
C GLY A 28 -19.34 -3.98 17.18
N LYS A 29 -19.89 -5.17 16.89
CA LYS A 29 -19.86 -6.35 17.78
C LYS A 29 -18.47 -6.99 17.94
N HIS A 30 -17.56 -6.81 16.99
CA HIS A 30 -16.20 -7.35 16.96
C HIS A 30 -15.15 -6.30 17.35
N GLY A 31 -15.55 -5.25 18.07
CA GLY A 31 -14.64 -4.21 18.56
C GLY A 31 -13.66 -4.72 19.61
N VAL A 32 -12.54 -4.01 19.74
CA VAL A 32 -11.49 -4.26 20.74
C VAL A 32 -12.06 -4.28 22.17
N GLU A 33 -13.02 -3.39 22.48
CA GLU A 33 -13.66 -3.39 23.80
C GLU A 33 -14.37 -4.72 24.11
N ASN A 34 -15.05 -5.32 23.14
CA ASN A 34 -15.72 -6.61 23.36
C ASN A 34 -14.72 -7.76 23.52
N TYR A 35 -13.55 -7.68 22.87
CA TYR A 35 -12.44 -8.60 23.07
C TYR A 35 -11.94 -8.50 24.50
N LEU A 36 -11.58 -7.29 24.96
CA LEU A 36 -11.07 -7.03 26.31
C LEU A 36 -12.02 -7.55 27.38
N MET A 37 -13.33 -7.33 27.20
CA MET A 37 -14.37 -7.79 28.13
C MET A 37 -14.75 -9.28 27.97
N GLY A 38 -14.22 -9.98 26.98
CA GLY A 38 -14.44 -11.43 26.80
C GLY A 38 -15.84 -11.80 26.38
N LYS A 39 -16.53 -10.89 25.70
CA LYS A 39 -17.93 -11.06 25.28
C LYS A 39 -18.09 -12.01 24.08
N CYS A 40 -17.01 -12.55 23.54
CA CYS A 40 -17.07 -13.52 22.46
C CYS A 40 -15.91 -14.52 22.55
N THR A 41 -16.25 -15.79 22.38
CA THR A 41 -15.32 -16.92 22.33
C THR A 41 -15.38 -17.50 20.93
N SER A 42 -14.23 -17.61 20.26
CA SER A 42 -14.13 -18.24 18.95
C SER A 42 -13.77 -19.72 19.10
N ASN A 43 -14.43 -20.59 18.34
CA ASN A 43 -14.06 -22.01 18.21
C ASN A 43 -13.02 -22.24 17.10
N SER A 44 -12.38 -21.18 16.61
CA SER A 44 -11.36 -21.30 15.58
C SER A 44 -10.15 -22.10 16.06
N GLN A 45 -9.59 -22.91 15.16
CA GLN A 45 -8.33 -23.62 15.36
C GLN A 45 -7.13 -22.85 14.80
N GLU A 46 -7.37 -21.65 14.25
CA GLU A 46 -6.33 -20.74 13.78
C GLU A 46 -5.41 -20.37 14.95
N MET A 47 -4.09 -20.34 14.70
CA MET A 47 -3.09 -19.95 15.68
C MET A 47 -2.05 -19.05 15.02
N VAL A 48 -1.88 -17.85 15.57
CA VAL A 48 -0.89 -16.87 15.14
C VAL A 48 0.14 -16.75 16.24
N ILE A 49 1.40 -17.09 15.95
CA ILE A 49 2.44 -17.17 16.96
C ILE A 49 3.31 -15.91 16.92
N ILE A 50 3.49 -15.29 18.10
CA ILE A 50 4.44 -14.21 18.35
C ILE A 50 5.53 -14.76 19.27
N LYS A 51 6.79 -14.55 18.90
CA LYS A 51 7.98 -15.03 19.64
C LYS A 51 8.83 -13.84 20.06
N GLU A 52 9.55 -13.96 21.17
CA GLU A 52 10.59 -13.00 21.54
C GLU A 52 11.81 -13.15 20.61
N SER A 53 12.47 -12.03 20.33
CA SER A 53 13.72 -11.97 19.57
C SER A 53 14.65 -10.88 20.11
N ASP A 54 15.86 -10.77 19.56
CA ASP A 54 16.84 -9.75 19.96
C ASP A 54 16.37 -8.31 19.71
N VAL A 55 15.34 -8.12 18.87
CA VAL A 55 14.74 -6.81 18.55
C VAL A 55 13.35 -6.63 19.17
N GLY A 56 12.98 -7.49 20.12
CA GLY A 56 11.65 -7.52 20.72
C GLY A 56 10.72 -8.56 20.07
N PRO A 57 9.40 -8.44 20.26
CA PRO A 57 8.45 -9.42 19.77
C PRO A 57 8.33 -9.40 18.25
N ILE A 58 8.31 -10.58 17.64
CA ILE A 58 8.15 -10.75 16.20
C ILE A 58 7.12 -11.83 15.88
N TRP A 59 6.44 -11.67 14.75
CA TRP A 59 5.64 -12.75 14.16
C TRP A 59 6.53 -13.95 13.80
N SER A 60 5.98 -15.14 13.91
CA SER A 60 6.69 -16.36 13.50
C SER A 60 6.73 -16.52 11.97
N TYR A 61 7.91 -16.81 11.43
CA TYR A 61 8.16 -17.03 9.99
C TYR A 61 8.40 -18.52 9.66
N ASP A 62 7.72 -19.44 10.37
CA ASP A 62 8.03 -20.88 10.33
C ASP A 62 7.66 -21.58 9.00
N LEU A 63 7.09 -20.88 8.01
CA LEU A 63 6.62 -21.46 6.74
C LEU A 63 7.32 -20.83 5.54
N GLU A 64 7.39 -21.58 4.43
CA GLU A 64 8.00 -21.13 3.18
C GLU A 64 7.30 -19.89 2.62
N GLU A 65 8.12 -18.93 2.16
CA GLU A 65 7.64 -17.70 1.56
C GLU A 65 6.94 -17.98 0.22
N ILE A 66 5.67 -17.59 0.12
CA ILE A 66 4.94 -17.60 -1.14
C ILE A 66 5.16 -16.24 -1.81
N THR A 67 5.67 -16.25 -3.04
CA THR A 67 5.69 -15.08 -3.90
C THR A 67 4.57 -15.19 -4.93
N CYS A 68 4.06 -14.05 -5.41
CA CYS A 68 3.00 -14.03 -6.40
C CYS A 68 3.30 -13.00 -7.48
N SER A 69 3.27 -13.43 -8.75
CA SER A 69 3.34 -12.51 -9.90
C SER A 69 1.94 -12.10 -10.37
N VAL A 70 1.85 -10.91 -10.96
CA VAL A 70 0.66 -10.37 -11.62
C VAL A 70 1.01 -10.17 -13.09
N ASP A 71 0.46 -11.02 -13.95
CA ASP A 71 0.73 -10.95 -15.39
C ASP A 71 0.00 -9.80 -16.07
N ALA A 72 0.41 -9.53 -17.31
CA ALA A 72 -0.25 -8.61 -18.20
C ALA A 72 -1.77 -8.87 -18.26
N PRO A 73 -2.58 -7.82 -18.04
CA PRO A 73 -4.02 -7.95 -17.92
C PRO A 73 -4.66 -8.28 -19.26
N THR A 74 -5.73 -9.07 -19.21
CA THR A 74 -6.51 -9.48 -20.38
C THR A 74 -7.93 -8.91 -20.31
N LYS A 75 -8.63 -8.93 -21.45
CA LYS A 75 -10.02 -8.49 -21.52
C LYS A 75 -10.96 -9.68 -21.28
N GLY A 76 -11.59 -9.71 -20.11
CA GLY A 76 -12.65 -10.66 -19.78
C GLY A 76 -14.04 -10.19 -20.26
N SER A 77 -14.99 -11.13 -20.39
CA SER A 77 -16.39 -10.84 -20.72
C SER A 77 -17.38 -11.60 -19.83
N LYS A 78 -18.54 -11.00 -19.58
CA LYS A 78 -19.70 -11.59 -18.88
C LYS A 78 -20.95 -11.46 -19.73
N HIS A 79 -21.92 -12.33 -19.48
CA HIS A 79 -23.21 -12.36 -20.18
C HIS A 79 -23.04 -12.41 -21.70
N HIS A 80 -22.28 -13.38 -22.21
CA HIS A 80 -22.04 -13.57 -23.64
C HIS A 80 -21.55 -12.29 -24.37
N GLY A 81 -20.62 -11.55 -23.74
CA GLY A 81 -20.01 -10.38 -24.35
C GLY A 81 -20.68 -9.04 -24.04
N LEU A 82 -21.86 -9.02 -23.40
CA LEU A 82 -22.56 -7.76 -23.07
C LEU A 82 -21.80 -6.89 -22.05
N LYS A 83 -20.90 -7.49 -21.25
CA LYS A 83 -20.13 -6.76 -20.24
C LYS A 83 -18.66 -7.17 -20.26
N SER A 84 -17.79 -6.24 -20.64
CA SER A 84 -16.34 -6.43 -20.57
C SER A 84 -15.73 -5.93 -19.25
N PHE A 85 -14.62 -6.53 -18.85
CA PHE A 85 -13.82 -6.13 -17.70
C PHE A 85 -12.33 -6.44 -17.93
N THR A 86 -11.46 -5.75 -17.20
CA THR A 86 -10.03 -6.08 -17.13
C THR A 86 -9.82 -7.20 -16.11
N GLU A 87 -9.15 -8.26 -16.53
CA GLU A 87 -8.77 -9.41 -15.73
C GLU A 87 -7.25 -9.42 -15.54
N TYR A 88 -6.82 -9.62 -14.30
CA TYR A 88 -5.44 -9.72 -13.86
C TYR A 88 -5.19 -11.19 -13.50
N ARG A 89 -4.11 -11.78 -14.00
CA ARG A 89 -3.78 -13.17 -13.69
C ARG A 89 -2.71 -13.20 -12.62
N LEU A 90 -3.00 -13.91 -11.54
CA LEU A 90 -2.08 -14.14 -10.44
C LEU A 90 -1.43 -15.50 -10.61
N THR A 91 -0.11 -15.58 -10.43
CA THR A 91 0.63 -16.84 -10.43
C THR A 91 1.44 -16.95 -9.13
N PRO A 92 0.99 -17.78 -8.17
CA PRO A 92 1.73 -18.02 -6.94
C PRO A 92 2.87 -19.02 -7.16
N SER A 93 4.00 -18.83 -6.48
CA SER A 93 5.25 -19.58 -6.72
C SER A 93 5.23 -21.03 -6.27
N ASP A 94 4.35 -21.38 -5.33
CA ASP A 94 4.19 -22.71 -4.75
C ASP A 94 3.48 -23.68 -5.72
N THR A 95 2.46 -23.22 -6.45
CA THR A 95 1.68 -24.05 -7.38
C THR A 95 1.96 -23.76 -8.85
N ASN A 96 2.41 -22.54 -9.18
CA ASN A 96 2.54 -22.03 -10.55
C ASN A 96 1.24 -22.11 -11.37
N VAL A 97 0.08 -22.19 -10.71
CA VAL A 97 -1.23 -22.25 -11.37
C VAL A 97 -1.82 -20.85 -11.46
N GLN A 98 -2.18 -20.43 -12.68
CA GLN A 98 -2.73 -19.08 -12.89
C GLN A 98 -4.19 -18.97 -12.43
N VAL A 99 -4.50 -17.88 -11.73
CA VAL A 99 -5.85 -17.56 -11.28
C VAL A 99 -6.27 -16.16 -11.72
N GLY A 100 -7.43 -16.08 -12.39
CA GLY A 100 -7.95 -14.85 -12.97
C GLY A 100 -8.80 -14.04 -11.99
N HIS A 101 -8.41 -12.78 -11.77
CA HIS A 101 -9.14 -11.83 -10.93
C HIS A 101 -9.47 -10.55 -11.66
N ARG A 102 -10.70 -10.07 -11.54
CA ARG A 102 -11.04 -8.69 -11.90
C ARG A 102 -10.81 -7.76 -10.70
N PHE A 103 -10.66 -6.46 -10.94
CA PHE A 103 -10.45 -5.47 -9.87
C PHE A 103 -11.47 -5.55 -8.70
N LYS A 104 -12.75 -5.89 -8.99
CA LYS A 104 -13.78 -6.09 -7.96
C LYS A 104 -13.49 -7.26 -7.00
N HIS A 105 -12.71 -8.26 -7.42
CA HIS A 105 -12.28 -9.34 -6.54
C HIS A 105 -11.20 -8.85 -5.56
N PHE A 106 -10.25 -8.03 -6.03
CA PHE A 106 -9.29 -7.35 -5.16
C PHE A 106 -10.00 -6.44 -4.14
N ASP A 107 -10.99 -5.65 -4.57
CA ASP A 107 -11.82 -4.84 -3.66
C ASP A 107 -12.44 -5.67 -2.53
N TRP A 108 -13.05 -6.80 -2.89
CA TRP A 108 -13.65 -7.71 -1.91
C TRP A 108 -12.59 -8.29 -0.97
N PHE A 109 -11.45 -8.69 -1.52
CA PHE A 109 -10.38 -9.32 -0.76
C PHE A 109 -9.76 -8.34 0.24
N HIS A 110 -9.43 -7.13 -0.21
CA HIS A 110 -9.00 -6.04 0.65
C HIS A 110 -10.00 -5.74 1.78
N ASP A 111 -11.31 -5.78 1.48
CA ASP A 111 -12.34 -5.59 2.51
C ASP A 111 -12.36 -6.73 3.54
N ARG A 112 -12.08 -7.97 3.14
CA ARG A 112 -11.92 -9.10 4.08
C ARG A 112 -10.66 -8.94 4.93
N LEU A 113 -9.54 -8.53 4.32
CA LEU A 113 -8.28 -8.31 5.04
C LEU A 113 -8.41 -7.20 6.07
N LEU A 114 -9.03 -6.07 5.71
CA LEU A 114 -9.28 -4.98 6.65
C LEU A 114 -10.18 -5.41 7.80
N GLU A 115 -11.27 -6.12 7.51
CA GLU A 115 -12.19 -6.58 8.56
C GLU A 115 -11.51 -7.60 9.50
N LYS A 116 -10.70 -8.53 8.97
CA LYS A 116 -10.02 -9.55 9.76
C LYS A 116 -8.82 -9.02 10.54
N PHE A 117 -7.94 -8.26 9.89
CA PHE A 117 -6.62 -7.92 10.42
C PHE A 117 -6.42 -6.43 10.72
N GLY A 118 -7.29 -5.55 10.25
CA GLY A 118 -7.09 -4.09 10.31
C GLY A 118 -7.09 -3.49 11.73
N ALA A 119 -7.36 -4.29 12.76
CA ALA A 119 -7.19 -3.90 14.15
C ALA A 119 -5.72 -3.95 14.61
N VAL A 120 -4.85 -4.68 13.89
CA VAL A 120 -3.48 -5.01 14.32
C VAL A 120 -2.45 -4.87 13.19
N ILE A 121 -2.77 -5.31 11.98
CA ILE A 121 -1.84 -5.28 10.84
C ILE A 121 -2.25 -4.15 9.87
N PRO A 122 -1.31 -3.28 9.44
CA PRO A 122 -1.59 -2.24 8.46
C PRO A 122 -1.86 -2.88 7.08
N ILE A 123 -3.10 -2.77 6.60
CA ILE A 123 -3.49 -3.26 5.27
C ILE A 123 -3.41 -2.11 4.26
N PRO A 124 -2.46 -2.14 3.30
CA PRO A 124 -2.30 -1.06 2.34
C PRO A 124 -3.53 -0.94 1.43
N GLY A 125 -3.86 0.31 1.07
CA GLY A 125 -4.97 0.62 0.19
C GLY A 125 -4.76 0.10 -1.24
N LEU A 126 -5.84 -0.28 -1.91
CA LEU A 126 -5.81 -0.64 -3.31
C LEU A 126 -5.58 0.59 -4.22
N PRO A 127 -5.06 0.37 -5.45
CA PRO A 127 -4.99 1.39 -6.50
C PRO A 127 -6.37 2.00 -6.81
N GLU A 128 -6.38 3.19 -7.40
CA GLU A 128 -7.63 3.92 -7.61
C GLU A 128 -8.62 3.24 -8.56
N LYS A 129 -9.92 3.46 -8.25
CA LYS A 129 -11.02 3.10 -9.13
C LYS A 129 -11.23 4.20 -10.15
N GLN A 130 -10.84 3.96 -11.38
CA GLN A 130 -11.14 4.84 -12.49
C GLN A 130 -12.35 4.34 -13.28
N ILE A 131 -13.34 5.23 -13.48
CA ILE A 131 -14.58 4.94 -14.22
C ILE A 131 -14.41 5.24 -15.71
N THR A 132 -13.81 6.38 -16.04
CA THR A 132 -13.57 6.87 -17.41
C THR A 132 -12.13 6.55 -17.84
N GLY A 133 -11.88 6.04 -19.05
CA GLY A 133 -10.51 5.67 -19.47
C GLY A 133 -9.99 4.36 -18.87
N ARG A 134 -10.86 3.54 -18.25
CA ARG A 134 -10.49 2.26 -17.61
C ARG A 134 -9.84 1.21 -18.52
N PHE A 135 -9.86 1.44 -19.84
CA PHE A 135 -9.27 0.58 -20.86
C PHE A 135 -8.03 1.22 -21.53
N GLU A 136 -7.59 2.38 -21.06
CA GLU A 136 -6.36 3.02 -21.52
C GLU A 136 -5.15 2.20 -21.07
N PHE A 137 -4.17 2.06 -21.98
CA PHE A 137 -3.00 1.22 -21.76
C PHE A 137 -2.19 1.68 -20.53
N GLU A 138 -1.85 2.97 -20.45
CA GLU A 138 -1.09 3.55 -19.34
C GLU A 138 -1.77 3.30 -17.99
N PHE A 139 -3.09 3.46 -17.94
CA PHE A 139 -3.87 3.22 -16.73
C PHE A 139 -3.83 1.75 -16.29
N ILE A 140 -4.00 0.85 -17.25
CA ILE A 140 -4.00 -0.59 -17.02
C ILE A 140 -2.61 -1.05 -16.54
N GLU A 141 -1.54 -0.56 -17.16
CA GLU A 141 -0.15 -0.85 -16.82
C GLU A 141 0.19 -0.36 -15.41
N GLN A 142 -0.10 0.91 -15.10
CA GLN A 142 0.14 1.47 -13.76
C GLN A 142 -0.62 0.71 -12.68
N ARG A 143 -1.89 0.35 -12.93
CA ARG A 143 -2.67 -0.46 -11.99
C ARG A 143 -2.09 -1.86 -11.83
N CYS A 144 -1.65 -2.50 -12.90
CA CYS A 144 -1.02 -3.82 -12.84
C CYS A 144 0.24 -3.79 -11.97
N SER A 145 1.11 -2.80 -12.19
CA SER A 145 2.30 -2.57 -11.38
C SER A 145 1.97 -2.37 -9.90
N ARG A 146 0.99 -1.53 -9.57
CA ARG A 146 0.59 -1.32 -8.17
C ARG A 146 -0.08 -2.55 -7.54
N LEU A 147 -0.84 -3.34 -8.31
CA LEU A 147 -1.40 -4.61 -7.84
C LEU A 147 -0.29 -5.65 -7.59
N GLN A 148 0.77 -5.66 -8.41
CA GLN A 148 1.95 -6.50 -8.20
C GLN A 148 2.64 -6.17 -6.88
N THR A 149 2.89 -4.88 -6.61
CA THR A 149 3.47 -4.45 -5.33
C THR A 149 2.54 -4.79 -4.16
N TRP A 150 1.23 -4.55 -4.31
CA TRP A 150 0.24 -4.84 -3.28
C TRP A 150 0.19 -6.33 -2.91
N ILE A 151 0.10 -7.23 -3.89
CA ILE A 151 0.04 -8.67 -3.61
C ILE A 151 1.37 -9.20 -3.06
N ALA A 152 2.51 -8.69 -3.56
CA ALA A 152 3.84 -9.07 -3.07
C ALA A 152 4.02 -8.71 -1.58
N ARG A 153 3.57 -7.52 -1.16
CA ARG A 153 3.64 -7.14 0.26
C ARG A 153 2.79 -8.06 1.14
N LEU A 154 1.59 -8.41 0.69
CA LEU A 154 0.72 -9.32 1.44
C LEU A 154 1.28 -10.74 1.50
N SER A 155 1.92 -11.21 0.43
CA SER A 155 2.50 -12.55 0.36
C SER A 155 3.76 -12.69 1.23
N GLN A 156 4.46 -11.59 1.51
CA GLN A 156 5.61 -11.53 2.42
C GLN A 156 5.21 -11.40 3.90
N HIS A 157 3.95 -11.07 4.21
CA HIS A 157 3.51 -10.92 5.59
C HIS A 157 3.18 -12.29 6.20
N PRO A 158 3.85 -12.75 7.27
CA PRO A 158 3.74 -14.13 7.76
C PRO A 158 2.32 -14.51 8.18
N VAL A 159 1.58 -13.59 8.79
CA VAL A 159 0.18 -13.83 9.19
C VAL A 159 -0.80 -13.82 8.01
N ILE A 160 -0.70 -12.83 7.11
CA ILE A 160 -1.65 -12.68 6.00
C ILE A 160 -1.46 -13.80 4.99
N ALA A 161 -0.21 -14.09 4.62
CA ALA A 161 0.12 -15.11 3.63
C ALA A 161 -0.44 -16.49 4.00
N GLN A 162 -0.49 -16.80 5.30
CA GLN A 162 -0.99 -18.08 5.81
C GLN A 162 -2.52 -18.11 6.01
N SER A 163 -3.19 -16.97 5.94
CA SER A 163 -4.62 -16.89 6.20
C SER A 163 -5.43 -17.63 5.14
N GLU A 164 -6.51 -18.32 5.58
CA GLU A 164 -7.39 -19.06 4.66
C GLU A 164 -7.96 -18.17 3.55
N VAL A 165 -8.22 -16.89 3.84
CA VAL A 165 -8.77 -15.95 2.87
C VAL A 165 -7.75 -15.56 1.80
N PHE A 166 -6.47 -15.42 2.15
CA PHE A 166 -5.39 -15.18 1.19
C PHE A 166 -5.13 -16.42 0.34
N GLN A 167 -5.06 -17.59 0.98
CA GLN A 167 -4.88 -18.87 0.30
C GLN A 167 -6.03 -19.16 -0.69
N HIS A 168 -7.28 -18.94 -0.29
CA HIS A 168 -8.43 -19.05 -1.19
C HIS A 168 -8.38 -18.06 -2.35
N PHE A 169 -7.90 -16.85 -2.11
CA PHE A 169 -7.76 -15.83 -3.16
C PHE A 169 -6.74 -16.25 -4.23
N LEU A 170 -5.66 -16.93 -3.84
CA LEU A 170 -4.63 -17.40 -4.78
C LEU A 170 -4.92 -18.74 -5.45
N HIS A 171 -5.68 -19.64 -4.81
CA HIS A 171 -5.72 -21.06 -5.20
C HIS A 171 -7.09 -21.59 -5.62
N PHE A 172 -8.12 -20.76 -5.76
CA PHE A 172 -9.42 -21.27 -6.20
C PHE A 172 -9.35 -21.81 -7.64
N THR A 173 -10.02 -22.94 -7.88
CA THR A 173 -9.94 -23.66 -9.16
C THR A 173 -11.08 -23.36 -10.12
N ASP A 174 -12.25 -22.96 -9.62
CA ASP A 174 -13.43 -22.65 -10.42
C ASP A 174 -14.39 -21.67 -9.74
N GLU A 175 -15.43 -21.23 -10.46
CA GLU A 175 -16.41 -20.27 -9.96
C GLU A 175 -17.25 -20.80 -8.76
N LYS A 176 -17.47 -22.12 -8.69
CA LYS A 176 -18.21 -22.75 -7.59
C LYS A 176 -17.36 -22.71 -6.31
N VAL A 177 -16.08 -23.08 -6.41
CA VAL A 177 -15.10 -22.98 -5.31
C VAL A 177 -14.93 -21.53 -4.87
N TRP A 178 -14.77 -20.59 -5.81
CA TRP A 178 -14.70 -19.15 -5.52
C TRP A 178 -15.88 -18.66 -4.69
N LYS A 179 -17.12 -18.99 -5.10
CA LYS A 179 -18.34 -18.58 -4.39
C LYS A 179 -18.44 -19.20 -3.00
N ALA A 180 -18.03 -20.45 -2.84
CA ALA A 180 -18.04 -21.15 -1.56
C ALA A 180 -17.03 -20.52 -0.57
N GLY A 181 -15.77 -20.38 -0.98
CA GLY A 181 -14.73 -19.76 -0.13
C GLY A 181 -15.01 -18.29 0.17
N LYS A 182 -15.55 -17.54 -0.80
CA LYS A 182 -16.04 -16.17 -0.58
C LYS A 182 -17.07 -16.10 0.55
N ARG A 183 -18.06 -17.00 0.55
CA ARG A 183 -19.08 -17.06 1.61
C ARG A 183 -18.52 -17.55 2.94
N LYS A 184 -17.50 -18.42 2.93
CA LYS A 184 -16.79 -18.86 4.15
C LYS A 184 -16.07 -17.67 4.80
N ALA A 185 -15.27 -16.93 4.04
CA ALA A 185 -14.56 -15.74 4.52
C ALA A 185 -15.49 -14.60 4.93
N GLU A 186 -16.69 -14.50 4.36
CA GLU A 186 -17.72 -13.54 4.79
C GLU A 186 -18.41 -13.90 6.12
N LYS A 187 -18.24 -15.13 6.61
CA LYS A 187 -18.80 -15.62 7.87
C LYS A 187 -17.74 -15.81 8.95
N ASP A 188 -16.51 -15.37 8.71
CA ASP A 188 -15.44 -15.45 9.69
C ASP A 188 -15.80 -14.63 10.94
N GLU A 189 -15.66 -15.24 12.12
CA GLU A 189 -15.94 -14.64 13.42
C GLU A 189 -14.66 -14.08 14.07
N VAL A 190 -13.48 -14.52 13.60
CA VAL A 190 -12.17 -14.06 14.06
C VAL A 190 -11.79 -12.82 13.27
N ILE A 191 -12.54 -11.73 13.53
CA ILE A 191 -12.40 -10.44 12.86
C ILE A 191 -12.29 -9.30 13.86
N GLY A 192 -11.77 -8.15 13.43
CA GLY A 192 -11.59 -6.97 14.27
C GLY A 192 -10.77 -7.27 15.51
N GLY A 193 -11.27 -6.88 16.69
CA GLY A 193 -10.62 -7.18 17.96
C GLY A 193 -10.57 -8.67 18.31
N PHE A 194 -11.38 -9.53 17.69
CA PHE A 194 -11.34 -10.97 18.00
C PHE A 194 -10.18 -11.70 17.33
N ILE A 195 -9.44 -11.05 16.44
CA ILE A 195 -8.17 -11.60 15.91
C ILE A 195 -7.15 -11.87 17.02
N PHE A 196 -7.19 -11.11 18.11
CA PHE A 196 -6.31 -11.32 19.25
C PHE A 196 -6.60 -12.62 20.00
N ASN A 197 -7.80 -13.22 19.87
CA ASN A 197 -8.13 -14.51 20.50
C ASN A 197 -7.33 -15.69 19.92
N VAL A 198 -6.83 -15.58 18.68
CA VAL A 198 -6.06 -16.63 18.02
C VAL A 198 -4.55 -16.40 18.11
N MET A 199 -4.11 -15.37 18.86
CA MET A 199 -2.70 -15.05 19.02
C MET A 199 -2.10 -15.74 20.25
N LEU A 200 -0.96 -16.37 20.04
CA LEU A 200 -0.14 -16.97 21.09
C LEU A 200 1.09 -16.09 21.29
N THR A 201 1.20 -15.50 22.48
CA THR A 201 2.26 -14.56 22.84
C THR A 201 3.17 -15.14 23.92
N PRO A 202 4.37 -14.57 24.14
CA PRO A 202 5.18 -14.89 25.29
C PRO A 202 4.38 -14.75 26.60
N PRO A 203 4.64 -15.59 27.62
CA PRO A 203 3.87 -15.59 28.87
C PRO A 203 4.25 -14.45 29.83
N THR A 204 5.22 -13.61 29.45
CA THR A 204 5.72 -12.51 30.28
C THR A 204 4.69 -11.39 30.34
N GLU A 205 4.28 -11.02 31.55
CA GLU A 205 3.39 -9.88 31.75
C GLU A 205 4.12 -8.56 31.47
N LEU A 206 3.45 -7.64 30.77
CA LEU A 206 4.02 -6.34 30.43
C LEU A 206 3.51 -5.27 31.38
N SER A 207 4.39 -4.36 31.78
CA SER A 207 3.95 -3.22 32.59
C SER A 207 3.17 -2.23 31.72
N VAL A 208 2.08 -1.67 32.26
CA VAL A 208 1.28 -0.64 31.59
C VAL A 208 2.15 0.53 31.12
N GLN A 209 3.12 0.94 31.93
CA GLN A 209 4.05 2.02 31.59
C GLN A 209 4.92 1.68 30.37
N THR A 210 5.41 0.44 30.28
CA THR A 210 6.20 -0.03 29.13
C THR A 210 5.37 -0.02 27.85
N ILE A 211 4.12 -0.48 27.92
CA ILE A 211 3.19 -0.50 26.79
C ILE A 211 2.93 0.93 26.30
N GLU A 212 2.63 1.87 27.20
CA GLU A 212 2.35 3.26 26.84
C GLU A 212 3.57 3.97 26.23
N SER A 213 4.76 3.75 26.79
CA SER A 213 6.01 4.32 26.24
C SER A 213 6.21 3.86 24.80
N SER A 214 6.09 2.56 24.54
CA SER A 214 6.23 1.99 23.20
C SER A 214 5.17 2.55 22.23
N GLN A 215 3.91 2.65 22.65
CA GLN A 215 2.82 3.24 21.85
C GLN A 215 3.10 4.70 21.49
N ASP A 216 3.64 5.50 22.43
CA ASP A 216 3.94 6.91 22.20
C ASP A 216 5.17 7.12 21.33
N GLU A 217 6.22 6.32 21.53
CA GLU A 217 7.43 6.30 20.69
C GLU A 217 7.07 5.94 19.25
N PHE A 218 6.32 4.85 19.04
CA PHE A 218 5.89 4.44 17.71
C PHE A 218 4.91 5.44 17.09
N GLY A 219 3.99 6.00 17.86
CA GLY A 219 3.10 7.08 17.41
C GLY A 219 3.84 8.37 17.02
N CYS A 220 4.99 8.65 17.65
CA CYS A 220 5.89 9.72 17.23
C CYS A 220 6.57 9.38 15.90
N PHE A 221 7.11 8.17 15.78
CA PHE A 221 7.71 7.66 14.54
C PHE A 221 6.75 7.76 13.35
N VAL A 222 5.52 7.24 13.47
CA VAL A 222 4.51 7.26 12.40
C VAL A 222 4.25 8.68 11.90
N ARG A 223 4.07 9.65 12.81
CA ARG A 223 3.83 11.06 12.44
C ARG A 223 5.02 11.69 11.72
N ARG A 224 6.24 11.46 12.24
CA ARG A 224 7.46 12.02 11.65
C ARG A 224 7.77 11.39 10.30
N MET A 225 7.52 10.09 10.14
CA MET A 225 7.70 9.40 8.87
C MET A 225 6.69 9.87 7.82
N ASP A 226 5.41 10.05 8.19
CA ASP A 226 4.38 10.59 7.28
C ASP A 226 4.74 12.01 6.81
N GLU A 227 5.19 12.87 7.73
CA GLU A 227 5.69 14.19 7.39
C GLU A 227 6.93 14.14 6.48
N GLY A 228 7.89 13.26 6.79
CA GLY A 228 9.07 13.04 5.95
C GLY A 228 8.71 12.61 4.53
N ILE A 229 7.82 11.64 4.38
CA ILE A 229 7.33 11.17 3.06
C ILE A 229 6.62 12.30 2.32
N ARG A 230 5.77 13.09 2.99
CA ARG A 230 5.09 14.25 2.38
C ARG A 230 6.09 15.28 1.87
N ASN A 231 7.12 15.58 2.65
CA ASN A 231 8.15 16.55 2.27
C ASN A 231 8.97 16.05 1.07
N ILE A 232 9.46 14.80 1.13
CA ILE A 232 10.21 14.17 0.02
C ILE A 232 9.36 14.15 -1.25
N THR A 233 8.09 13.74 -1.14
CA THR A 233 7.13 13.71 -2.25
C THR A 233 6.95 15.09 -2.88
N SER A 234 6.81 16.14 -2.06
CA SER A 234 6.68 17.52 -2.55
C SER A 234 7.94 17.95 -3.31
N THR A 235 9.12 17.69 -2.76
CA THR A 235 10.39 18.04 -3.40
C THR A 235 10.57 17.32 -4.74
N ILE A 236 10.26 16.02 -4.82
CA ILE A 236 10.34 15.26 -6.07
C ILE A 236 9.36 15.81 -7.10
N HIS A 237 8.14 16.15 -6.69
CA HIS A 237 7.14 16.72 -7.59
C HIS A 237 7.58 18.08 -8.16
N ASP A 238 8.15 18.96 -7.34
CA ASP A 238 8.67 20.25 -7.79
C ASP A 238 9.87 20.09 -8.72
N PHE A 239 10.73 19.10 -8.45
CA PHE A 239 11.85 18.74 -9.30
C PHE A 239 11.38 18.17 -10.65
N ASP A 240 10.45 17.22 -10.65
CA ASP A 240 9.85 16.63 -11.86
C ASP A 240 9.24 17.71 -12.76
N LYS A 241 8.46 18.64 -12.19
CA LYS A 241 7.90 19.78 -12.92
C LYS A 241 8.98 20.69 -13.51
N SER A 242 10.11 20.85 -12.80
CA SER A 242 11.23 21.65 -13.26
C SER A 242 11.95 20.98 -14.44
N CYS A 243 12.21 19.67 -14.35
CA CYS A 243 12.84 18.86 -15.39
C CYS A 243 11.98 18.73 -16.65
N THR A 244 10.72 18.33 -16.50
CA THR A 244 9.77 18.17 -17.61
C THR A 244 9.31 19.51 -18.19
N GLY A 245 9.39 20.57 -17.40
CA GLY A 245 8.91 21.90 -17.74
C GLY A 245 10.04 22.87 -18.10
N GLY A 246 10.46 23.65 -17.11
CA GLY A 246 11.29 24.85 -17.32
C GLY A 246 12.65 24.54 -17.92
N VAL A 247 13.40 23.63 -17.29
CA VAL A 247 14.78 23.29 -17.69
C VAL A 247 14.82 22.70 -19.09
N ALA A 248 13.98 21.70 -19.38
CA ALA A 248 13.90 21.09 -20.71
C ALA A 248 13.55 22.13 -21.79
N ARG A 249 12.55 23.00 -21.54
CA ARG A 249 12.13 24.02 -22.51
C ARG A 249 13.21 25.07 -22.76
N GLU A 250 13.94 25.50 -21.73
CA GLU A 250 15.02 26.47 -21.89
C GLU A 250 16.18 25.91 -22.71
N LEU A 251 16.60 24.67 -22.44
CA LEU A 251 17.64 23.99 -23.21
C LEU A 251 17.24 23.80 -24.69
N GLN A 252 16.00 23.37 -24.93
CA GLN A 252 15.47 23.25 -26.29
C GLN A 252 15.37 24.59 -27.01
N ARG A 253 14.97 25.65 -26.32
CA ARG A 253 14.89 27.01 -26.88
C ARG A 253 16.27 27.55 -27.22
N PHE A 254 17.25 27.37 -26.34
CA PHE A 254 18.64 27.74 -26.62
C PHE A 254 19.17 27.00 -27.85
N GLY A 255 18.97 25.67 -27.90
CA GLY A 255 19.36 24.86 -29.04
C GLY A 255 18.67 25.29 -30.35
N LYS A 256 17.40 25.71 -30.28
CA LYS A 256 16.69 26.30 -31.42
C LYS A 256 17.34 27.60 -31.90
N HIS A 257 17.61 28.54 -30.99
CA HIS A 257 18.23 29.82 -31.36
C HIS A 257 19.64 29.65 -31.94
N LEU A 258 20.42 28.67 -31.48
CA LEU A 258 21.73 28.37 -32.08
C LEU A 258 21.61 27.88 -33.53
N VAL A 259 20.61 27.05 -33.84
CA VAL A 259 20.35 26.60 -35.22
C VAL A 259 19.94 27.78 -36.10
N GLU A 260 19.01 28.62 -35.62
CA GLU A 260 18.59 29.84 -36.35
C GLU A 260 19.77 30.80 -36.58
N HIS A 261 20.68 30.91 -35.61
CA HIS A 261 21.89 31.71 -35.77
C HIS A 261 22.83 31.11 -36.83
N ALA A 262 22.99 29.79 -36.86
CA ALA A 262 23.78 29.11 -37.90
C ALA A 262 23.19 29.30 -39.31
N GLU A 263 21.86 29.32 -39.43
CA GLU A 263 21.17 29.65 -40.68
C GLU A 263 21.49 31.08 -41.14
N ALA A 264 21.55 32.05 -40.21
CA ALA A 264 21.95 33.42 -40.55
C ALA A 264 23.38 33.49 -41.13
N PHE A 265 24.34 32.71 -40.60
CA PHE A 265 25.69 32.62 -41.18
C PHE A 265 25.67 32.04 -42.61
N SER A 266 24.77 31.10 -42.87
CA SER A 266 24.62 30.49 -44.20
C SER A 266 24.11 31.49 -45.24
N CYS A 267 23.37 32.52 -44.81
CA CYS A 267 22.86 33.59 -45.66
C CYS A 267 23.89 34.70 -45.96
N SER A 268 25.10 34.67 -45.37
CA SER A 268 26.08 35.76 -45.48
C SER A 268 26.77 35.87 -46.84
N GLY A 269 26.76 34.80 -47.66
CA GLY A 269 27.50 34.74 -48.93
C GLY A 269 29.03 34.67 -48.79
N TYR A 270 29.55 34.59 -47.56
CA TYR A 270 30.99 34.44 -47.30
C TYR A 270 31.47 33.02 -47.64
N LEU A 271 32.61 32.90 -48.32
CA LEU A 271 33.13 31.62 -48.84
C LEU A 271 34.16 30.94 -47.92
N GLY A 272 34.64 31.60 -46.85
CA GLY A 272 35.68 31.08 -45.96
C GLY A 272 35.13 30.38 -44.72
N GLU A 273 35.57 29.15 -44.44
CA GLU A 273 35.26 28.32 -43.24
C GLU A 273 33.79 28.20 -42.77
N VAL A 274 32.83 28.77 -43.50
CA VAL A 274 31.40 28.85 -43.13
C VAL A 274 30.82 27.47 -42.92
N ASN A 275 31.20 26.49 -43.74
CA ASN A 275 30.64 25.14 -43.65
C ASN A 275 31.02 24.44 -42.34
N ALA A 276 32.26 24.57 -41.86
CA ALA A 276 32.67 23.92 -40.61
C ALA A 276 32.00 24.58 -39.40
N LEU A 277 31.99 25.93 -39.36
CA LEU A 277 31.38 26.69 -38.27
C LEU A 277 29.86 26.51 -38.21
N VAL A 278 29.16 26.62 -39.35
CA VAL A 278 27.70 26.42 -39.43
C VAL A 278 27.34 25.01 -38.98
N MET A 279 28.05 23.99 -39.46
CA MET A 279 27.79 22.60 -39.05
C MET A 279 28.03 22.39 -37.56
N ALA A 280 29.09 22.99 -36.99
CA ALA A 280 29.35 22.93 -35.55
C ALA A 280 28.24 23.61 -34.72
N MET A 281 27.75 24.78 -35.16
CA MET A 281 26.66 25.48 -34.49
C MET A 281 25.33 24.72 -34.59
N GLN A 282 25.00 24.18 -35.77
CA GLN A 282 23.81 23.34 -35.97
C GLN A 282 23.87 22.08 -35.11
N HIS A 283 25.03 21.40 -35.08
CA HIS A 283 25.25 20.23 -34.25
C HIS A 283 25.07 20.58 -32.77
N THR A 284 25.70 21.66 -32.29
CA THR A 284 25.55 22.13 -30.90
C THR A 284 24.08 22.42 -30.58
N GLY A 285 23.38 23.12 -31.47
CA GLY A 285 21.97 23.43 -31.28
C GLY A 285 21.07 22.18 -31.21
N LYS A 286 21.35 21.17 -32.04
CA LYS A 286 20.69 19.85 -31.96
C LYS A 286 21.00 19.16 -30.63
N THR A 287 22.27 19.13 -30.21
CA THR A 287 22.68 18.53 -28.93
C THR A 287 21.95 19.15 -27.75
N PHE A 288 21.78 20.48 -27.69
CA PHE A 288 21.00 21.12 -26.62
C PHE A 288 19.51 20.76 -26.65
N LYS A 289 18.91 20.57 -27.83
CA LYS A 289 17.53 20.05 -27.93
C LYS A 289 17.43 18.63 -27.40
N ASP A 290 18.40 17.77 -27.74
CA ASP A 290 18.48 16.38 -27.29
C ASP A 290 18.68 16.31 -25.76
N ILE A 291 19.55 17.15 -25.19
CA ILE A 291 19.71 17.27 -23.73
C ILE A 291 18.39 17.69 -23.08
N GLY A 292 17.69 18.69 -23.62
CA GLY A 292 16.38 19.09 -23.09
C GLY A 292 15.34 17.96 -23.12
N PHE A 293 15.34 17.14 -24.18
CA PHE A 293 14.50 15.94 -24.25
C PHE A 293 14.90 14.88 -23.21
N LEU A 294 16.20 14.67 -22.98
CA LEU A 294 16.68 13.77 -21.93
C LEU A 294 16.21 14.22 -20.55
N PHE A 295 16.23 15.52 -20.25
CA PHE A 295 15.70 16.07 -19.00
C PHE A 295 14.19 15.83 -18.85
N SER A 296 13.40 15.95 -19.92
CA SER A 296 11.96 15.71 -19.84
C SER A 296 11.59 14.23 -19.68
N GLU A 297 12.43 13.31 -20.16
CA GLU A 297 12.16 11.87 -20.07
C GLU A 297 12.79 11.21 -18.83
N HIS A 298 13.76 11.86 -18.19
CA HIS A 298 14.49 11.28 -17.05
C HIS A 298 13.58 10.85 -15.89
N PRO A 299 12.62 11.67 -15.41
CA PRO A 299 11.84 11.32 -14.23
C PRO A 299 11.03 10.02 -14.34
N LYS A 300 10.69 9.62 -15.58
CA LYS A 300 10.01 8.36 -15.85
C LYS A 300 10.87 7.13 -15.58
N LYS A 301 12.21 7.28 -15.51
CA LYS A 301 13.17 6.18 -15.38
C LYS A 301 13.58 5.90 -13.93
N ASP A 302 13.50 6.90 -13.06
CA ASP A 302 13.98 6.80 -11.67
C ASP A 302 12.96 7.33 -10.66
N TRP A 303 12.58 8.60 -10.76
CA TRP A 303 11.77 9.29 -9.77
C TRP A 303 10.38 8.71 -9.64
N ASN A 304 9.77 8.29 -10.75
CA ASN A 304 8.47 7.63 -10.72
C ASN A 304 8.48 6.36 -9.86
N SER A 305 9.50 5.50 -10.00
CA SER A 305 9.63 4.28 -9.20
C SER A 305 9.80 4.58 -7.72
N PHE A 306 10.62 5.59 -7.38
CA PHE A 306 10.79 6.02 -5.99
C PHE A 306 9.50 6.63 -5.41
N MET A 307 8.76 7.39 -6.21
CA MET A 307 7.47 7.94 -5.83
C MET A 307 6.42 6.86 -5.55
N GLU A 308 6.39 5.79 -6.34
CA GLU A 308 5.49 4.65 -6.09
C GLU A 308 5.82 3.95 -4.76
N LEU A 309 7.10 3.82 -4.40
CA LEU A 309 7.53 3.32 -3.07
C LEU A 309 7.05 4.25 -1.94
N LEU A 310 7.22 5.56 -2.09
CA LEU A 310 6.77 6.54 -1.09
C LEU A 310 5.25 6.52 -0.91
N LEU A 311 4.50 6.34 -2.00
CA LEU A 311 3.04 6.19 -1.97
C LEU A 311 2.61 4.92 -1.23
N GLU A 312 3.32 3.82 -1.41
CA GLU A 312 3.06 2.57 -0.69
C GLU A 312 3.20 2.77 0.82
N TYR A 313 4.32 3.34 1.27
CA TYR A 313 4.55 3.62 2.69
C TYR A 313 3.57 4.63 3.26
N LYS A 314 3.19 5.66 2.49
CA LYS A 314 2.12 6.59 2.88
C LYS A 314 0.80 5.85 3.13
N GLY A 315 0.48 4.86 2.29
CA GLY A 315 -0.70 4.01 2.46
C GLY A 315 -0.66 3.19 3.75
N LEU A 316 0.49 2.59 4.08
CA LEU A 316 0.69 1.83 5.33
C LEU A 316 0.60 2.73 6.56
N LEU A 317 1.27 3.89 6.53
CA LEU A 317 1.28 4.84 7.66
C LEU A 317 -0.11 5.37 7.99
N ALA A 318 -0.97 5.53 6.98
CA ALA A 318 -2.35 5.96 7.16
C ALA A 318 -3.21 4.96 7.98
N CYS A 319 -2.79 3.70 8.13
CA CYS A 319 -3.49 2.70 8.94
C CYS A 319 -3.20 2.84 10.44
N PHE A 320 -1.99 3.27 10.81
CA PHE A 320 -1.53 3.25 12.20
C PHE A 320 -2.28 4.18 13.16
N PRO A 321 -2.78 5.38 12.78
CA PRO A 321 -3.55 6.21 13.71
C PRO A 321 -4.74 5.46 14.33
N HIS A 322 -5.45 4.65 13.53
CA HIS A 322 -6.57 3.84 14.01
C HIS A 322 -6.10 2.66 14.88
N ILE A 323 -5.05 1.95 14.46
CA ILE A 323 -4.47 0.84 15.24
C ILE A 323 -3.99 1.35 16.61
N LEU A 324 -3.21 2.43 16.63
CA LEU A 324 -2.73 3.06 17.86
C LEU A 324 -3.87 3.54 18.76
N GLN A 325 -4.95 4.10 18.19
CA GLN A 325 -6.12 4.51 18.96
C GLN A 325 -6.76 3.32 19.69
N ASN A 326 -6.90 2.18 19.00
CA ASN A 326 -7.42 0.95 19.60
C ASN A 326 -6.54 0.45 20.75
N HIS A 327 -5.22 0.46 20.55
CA HIS A 327 -4.26 0.01 21.56
C HIS A 327 -4.22 0.95 22.78
N LYS A 328 -4.31 2.27 22.57
CA LYS A 328 -4.42 3.25 23.66
C LYS A 328 -5.71 3.07 24.46
N ALA A 329 -6.83 2.88 23.78
CA ALA A 329 -8.12 2.61 24.43
C ALA A 329 -8.08 1.32 25.28
N ALA A 330 -7.33 0.30 24.85
CA ALA A 330 -7.14 -0.92 25.63
C ALA A 330 -6.38 -0.68 26.94
N THR A 331 -5.31 0.11 26.89
CA THR A 331 -4.53 0.49 28.07
C THR A 331 -5.33 1.38 29.03
N GLU A 332 -6.08 2.34 28.49
CA GLU A 332 -7.01 3.16 29.28
C GLU A 332 -8.06 2.29 29.97
N LYS A 333 -8.59 1.28 29.27
CA LYS A 333 -9.57 0.36 29.84
C LYS A 333 -9.02 -0.44 31.02
N LEU A 334 -7.78 -0.90 30.92
CA LEU A 334 -7.10 -1.59 32.01
C LEU A 334 -6.95 -0.70 33.26
N LYS A 335 -6.63 0.59 33.08
CA LYS A 335 -6.60 1.57 34.18
C LYS A 335 -7.98 1.84 34.78
N GLU A 336 -9.05 1.77 33.98
CA GLU A 336 -10.42 1.84 34.51
C GLU A 336 -10.76 0.60 35.36
N CYS A 337 -10.30 -0.58 34.96
CA CYS A 337 -10.50 -1.82 35.72
C CYS A 337 -9.90 -1.71 37.14
N ASP A 338 -8.77 -1.03 37.33
CA ASP A 338 -8.21 -0.74 38.66
C ASP A 338 -9.18 0.02 39.57
N LYS A 339 -9.85 1.03 39.01
CA LYS A 339 -10.86 1.82 39.72
C LYS A 339 -12.09 0.96 40.02
N CYS A 340 -12.50 0.10 39.09
CA CYS A 340 -13.62 -0.82 39.29
C CYS A 340 -13.36 -1.85 40.38
N VAL A 341 -12.14 -2.40 40.44
CA VAL A 341 -11.71 -3.31 41.53
C VAL A 341 -11.76 -2.56 42.87
N THR A 342 -11.19 -1.35 42.94
CA THR A 342 -11.21 -0.52 44.15
C THR A 342 -12.64 -0.19 44.61
N ALA A 343 -13.57 -0.03 43.67
CA ALA A 343 -14.97 0.23 43.92
C ALA A 343 -15.82 -1.04 44.14
N ASN A 344 -15.22 -2.23 44.24
CA ASN A 344 -15.90 -3.53 44.35
C ASN A 344 -16.91 -3.81 43.22
N LYS A 345 -16.69 -3.25 42.01
CA LYS A 345 -17.52 -3.46 40.81
C LYS A 345 -16.94 -4.51 39.86
N MET A 346 -15.73 -5.01 40.14
CA MET A 346 -15.00 -5.99 39.35
C MET A 346 -14.10 -6.80 40.29
N THR A 347 -13.96 -8.09 40.03
CA THR A 347 -13.04 -8.97 40.78
C THR A 347 -11.61 -8.84 40.29
N LEU A 348 -10.64 -9.21 41.13
CA LEU A 348 -9.23 -9.26 40.73
C LEU A 348 -8.99 -10.23 39.55
N LEU A 349 -9.68 -11.38 39.54
CA LEU A 349 -9.58 -12.38 38.48
C LEU A 349 -10.09 -11.87 37.12
N GLU A 350 -11.19 -11.11 37.12
CA GLU A 350 -11.70 -10.47 35.91
C GLU A 350 -10.69 -9.44 35.38
N LYS A 351 -10.09 -8.64 36.27
CA LYS A 351 -9.03 -7.70 35.90
C LYS A 351 -7.81 -8.41 35.31
N GLU A 352 -7.32 -9.49 35.93
CA GLU A 352 -6.20 -10.28 35.41
C GLU A 352 -6.47 -10.81 34.00
N THR A 353 -7.72 -11.17 33.70
CA THR A 353 -8.13 -11.59 32.35
C THR A 353 -8.05 -10.43 31.35
N VAL A 354 -8.46 -9.23 31.76
CA VAL A 354 -8.31 -8.01 30.92
C VAL A 354 -6.83 -7.70 30.71
N ASN A 355 -6.00 -7.78 31.76
CA ASN A 355 -4.55 -7.54 31.67
C ASN A 355 -3.89 -8.45 30.63
N LYS A 356 -4.12 -9.76 30.70
CA LYS A 356 -3.60 -10.73 29.72
C LYS A 356 -4.01 -10.41 28.29
N ARG A 357 -5.23 -9.91 28.08
CA ARG A 357 -5.70 -9.50 26.75
C ARG A 357 -5.02 -8.24 26.24
N VAL A 358 -4.74 -7.28 27.13
CA VAL A 358 -3.94 -6.09 26.80
C VAL A 358 -2.50 -6.47 26.48
N ASP A 359 -1.90 -7.41 27.22
CA ASP A 359 -0.57 -7.93 26.93
C ASP A 359 -0.52 -8.57 25.53
N ILE A 360 -1.52 -9.39 25.16
CA ILE A 360 -1.61 -9.98 23.82
C ILE A 360 -1.64 -8.89 22.74
N MET A 361 -2.44 -7.84 22.94
CA MET A 361 -2.48 -6.71 22.01
C MET A 361 -1.15 -5.98 21.94
N ALA A 362 -0.47 -5.75 23.07
CA ALA A 362 0.81 -5.08 23.12
C ALA A 362 1.89 -5.88 22.37
N TYR A 363 1.94 -7.20 22.56
CA TYR A 363 2.83 -8.09 21.82
C TYR A 363 2.55 -8.10 20.31
N ALA A 364 1.28 -8.04 19.92
CA ALA A 364 0.86 -8.06 18.53
C ALA A 364 1.06 -6.72 17.80
N GLY A 365 1.09 -5.60 18.53
CA GLY A 365 1.32 -4.27 17.97
C GLY A 365 2.74 -3.73 18.16
N GLY A 366 3.61 -4.50 18.82
CA GLY A 366 5.01 -4.16 19.11
C GLY A 366 5.93 -4.23 17.92
#